data_AF-A0A8J5MMV3-F1
#
_entry.id   AF-A0A8J5MMV3-F1
#
_cell.length_a   1.000
_cell.length_b   1.000
_cell.length_c   1.000
_cell.angle_alpha   90.00
_cell.angle_beta   90.00
_cell.angle_gamma   90.00
#
_symmetry.space_group_name_H-M   'P 1'
#
loop_
_entity.id
_entity.type
_entity.pdbx_description
1 polymer ?
#
loop_
_entity_poly.entity_id
_entity_poly.type
_entity_poly.pdbx_seq_one_letter_code
_entity_poly.pdbx_strand_id
1 'polypeptide(L)'
;MCTVIGPKEQELLGGGAVFCLAEIYACDVKDLSHELHQAKRILERKAQSGMQKLSSVLELTVFLQPYKEVFNELFHLCRIALAPPSKQRCL
;
A
#
# COMPACT_ATOMS: atom_id res chain seq x y z
N MET A 1 -21.25 0.19 -8.17
CA MET A 1 -21.29 0.18 -6.70
C MET A 1 -20.15 -0.71 -6.22
N CYS A 2 -19.00 -0.13 -5.85
CA CYS A 2 -17.91 -0.91 -5.28
C CYS A 2 -18.14 -1.02 -3.76
N THR A 3 -18.52 -2.21 -3.31
CA THR A 3 -18.71 -2.54 -1.90
C THR A 3 -17.34 -2.61 -1.23
N VAL A 4 -17.03 -1.68 -0.32
CA VAL A 4 -15.78 -1.69 0.46
C VAL A 4 -15.88 -2.81 1.51
N ILE A 5 -15.42 -4.00 1.15
CA ILE A 5 -15.19 -5.09 2.10
C ILE A 5 -13.82 -4.84 2.74
N GLY A 6 -13.79 -4.68 4.07
CA GLY A 6 -12.55 -4.49 4.81
C GLY A 6 -11.53 -5.60 4.49
N PRO A 7 -10.24 -5.27 4.29
CA PRO A 7 -9.30 -6.24 3.75
C PRO A 7 -9.02 -7.32 4.79
N LYS A 8 -9.41 -8.57 4.50
CA LYS A 8 -8.66 -9.73 5.01
C LYS A 8 -7.25 -9.58 4.46
N GLU A 9 -6.26 -9.66 5.34
CA GLU A 9 -4.85 -9.29 5.12
C GLU A 9 -4.16 -9.99 3.92
N GLN A 10 -4.81 -10.98 3.31
CA GLN A 10 -4.29 -11.75 2.17
C GLN A 10 -4.35 -11.01 0.83
N GLU A 11 -5.11 -9.92 0.70
CA GLU A 11 -5.32 -9.22 -0.58
C GLU A 11 -4.77 -7.78 -0.61
N LEU A 12 -3.98 -7.41 0.39
CA LEU A 12 -3.41 -6.07 0.53
C LEU A 12 -2.50 -5.63 -0.66
N LEU A 13 -1.99 -6.61 -1.43
CA LEU A 13 -1.16 -6.39 -2.62
C LEU A 13 -1.76 -7.05 -3.88
N GLY A 14 -2.99 -7.55 -3.79
CA GLY A 14 -3.78 -8.00 -4.92
C GLY A 14 -4.22 -6.77 -5.70
N GLY A 15 -3.73 -6.62 -6.93
CA GLY A 15 -3.84 -5.36 -7.69
C GLY A 15 -5.26 -4.76 -7.71
N GLY A 16 -6.30 -5.58 -7.73
CA GLY A 16 -7.70 -5.13 -7.75
C GLY A 16 -8.09 -4.22 -6.57
N ALA A 17 -7.72 -4.56 -5.33
CA ALA A 17 -8.09 -3.74 -4.17
C ALA A 17 -7.30 -2.42 -4.11
N VAL A 18 -6.02 -2.46 -4.50
CA VAL A 18 -5.14 -1.29 -4.52
C VAL A 18 -5.59 -0.27 -5.56
N PHE A 19 -6.02 -0.71 -6.75
CA PHE A 19 -6.49 0.19 -7.81
C PHE A 19 -7.85 0.82 -7.49
N CYS A 20 -8.78 0.08 -6.87
CA CYS A 20 -10.03 0.66 -6.38
C CYS A 20 -9.78 1.76 -5.33
N LEU A 21 -8.83 1.56 -4.42
CA LEU A 21 -8.45 2.58 -3.43
C LEU A 21 -7.76 3.77 -4.09
N ALA A 22 -6.92 3.53 -5.10
CA ALA A 22 -6.27 4.60 -5.85
C ALA A 22 -7.28 5.54 -6.52
N GLU A 23 -8.34 5.00 -7.13
CA GLU A 23 -9.43 5.81 -7.69
C GLU A 23 -10.21 6.58 -6.62
N ILE A 24 -10.53 5.94 -5.48
CA ILE A 24 -11.26 6.58 -4.36
C ILE A 24 -10.47 7.73 -3.76
N TYR A 25 -9.15 7.60 -3.65
CA TYR A 25 -8.26 8.58 -3.04
C TYR A 25 -7.55 9.50 -4.04
N ALA A 26 -7.96 9.46 -5.32
CA ALA A 26 -7.39 10.25 -6.41
C ALA A 26 -5.86 10.13 -6.53
N CYS A 27 -5.33 8.94 -6.26
CA CYS A 27 -3.92 8.62 -6.48
C CYS A 27 -3.61 8.50 -7.97
N ASP A 28 -2.37 8.83 -8.35
CA ASP A 28 -1.88 8.52 -9.69
C ASP A 28 -1.67 7.01 -9.84
N VAL A 29 -2.63 6.35 -10.50
CA VAL A 29 -2.65 4.89 -10.71
C VAL A 29 -1.41 4.39 -11.46
N LYS A 30 -0.86 5.21 -12.38
CA LYS A 30 0.29 4.82 -13.19
C LYS A 30 1.55 4.84 -12.33
N ASP A 31 1.77 5.92 -11.60
CA ASP A 31 2.92 6.04 -10.71
C ASP A 31 2.83 5.02 -9.57
N LEU A 32 1.64 4.82 -9.00
CA LEU A 32 1.40 3.79 -8.00
C LEU A 32 1.75 2.37 -8.50
N SER A 33 1.42 2.04 -9.76
CA SER A 33 1.78 0.74 -10.35
C SER A 33 3.30 0.56 -10.45
N HIS A 34 4.01 1.62 -10.87
CA HIS A 34 5.46 1.64 -10.94
C HIS A 34 6.10 1.52 -9.56
N GLU A 35 5.62 2.29 -8.58
CA GLU A 35 6.03 2.25 -7.19
C GLU A 35 5.82 0.88 -6.55
N LEU A 36 4.63 0.28 -6.76
CA LEU A 36 4.28 -1.03 -6.23
C LEU A 36 5.20 -2.13 -6.81
N HIS A 37 5.48 -2.07 -8.11
CA HIS A 37 6.40 -3.01 -8.74
C HIS A 37 7.83 -2.86 -8.17
N GLN A 38 8.30 -1.63 -8.00
CA GLN A 38 9.61 -1.36 -7.42
C GLN A 38 9.70 -1.83 -5.96
N ALA A 39 8.68 -1.55 -5.15
CA ALA A 39 8.61 -1.98 -3.76
C ALA A 39 8.64 -3.50 -3.64
N LYS A 40 7.86 -4.23 -4.47
CA LYS A 40 7.88 -5.70 -4.53
C LYS A 40 9.29 -6.24 -4.83
N ARG A 41 9.97 -5.69 -5.85
CA ARG A 41 11.35 -6.10 -6.19
C ARG A 41 12.35 -5.86 -5.06
N ILE A 42 12.23 -4.74 -4.35
CA ILE A 42 13.11 -4.45 -3.21
C ILE A 42 12.85 -5.46 -2.09
N LEU A 43 11.59 -5.73 -1.77
CA LEU A 43 11.22 -6.70 -0.73
C LEU A 43 11.69 -8.12 -1.08
N GLU A 44 11.57 -8.54 -2.34
CA GLU A 44 12.09 -9.82 -2.82
C GLU A 44 13.61 -9.92 -2.64
N ARG A 45 14.37 -8.88 -3.02
CA ARG A 45 15.83 -8.84 -2.82
C ARG A 45 16.21 -8.87 -1.34
N LYS A 46 15.45 -8.17 -0.48
CA LYS A 46 15.71 -8.17 0.96
C LYS A 46 15.35 -9.50 1.61
N ALA A 47 14.31 -10.18 1.14
CA ALA A 47 14.01 -11.54 1.58
C ALA A 47 15.16 -12.50 1.23
N GLN A 48 15.79 -12.35 0.05
CA GLN A 48 16.98 -13.12 -0.32
C GLN A 48 18.21 -12.81 0.56
N SER A 49 18.31 -11.60 1.12
CA SER A 49 19.36 -11.23 2.07
C SER A 49 19.05 -11.60 3.53
N GLY A 50 17.99 -12.38 3.78
CA GLY A 50 17.62 -12.84 5.12
C GLY A 50 16.76 -11.87 5.94
N MET A 51 16.24 -10.80 5.33
CA MET A 51 15.26 -9.94 6.01
C MET A 51 13.94 -10.69 6.19
N GLN A 52 13.35 -10.57 7.38
CA GLN A 52 12.04 -11.12 7.67
C GLN A 52 10.98 -10.50 6.72
N LYS A 53 10.09 -11.35 6.21
CA LYS A 53 8.99 -10.92 5.34
C LYS A 53 8.06 -9.98 6.11
N LEU A 54 7.76 -8.83 5.52
CA LEU A 54 6.75 -7.91 6.06
C LEU A 54 5.38 -8.57 6.02
N SER A 55 4.65 -8.47 7.12
CA SER A 55 3.39 -9.16 7.39
C SER A 55 2.20 -8.21 7.57
N SER A 56 2.45 -6.90 7.70
CA SER A 56 1.41 -5.89 7.92
C SER A 56 1.60 -4.59 7.13
N VAL A 57 0.51 -3.83 6.96
CA VAL A 57 0.53 -2.47 6.39
C VAL A 57 1.46 -1.56 7.21
N LEU A 58 1.46 -1.71 8.53
CA LEU A 58 2.29 -0.91 9.42
C LEU A 58 3.78 -1.14 9.16
N GLU A 59 4.19 -2.41 9.07
CA GLU A 59 5.57 -2.77 8.73
C GLU A 59 5.98 -2.25 7.35
N LEU A 60 5.09 -2.35 6.35
CA LEU A 60 5.31 -1.76 5.02
C LEU A 60 5.44 -0.24 5.08
N THR A 61 4.61 0.44 5.88
CA THR A 61 4.65 1.90 6.02
C THR A 61 5.96 2.35 6.65
N VAL A 62 6.40 1.71 7.73
CA VAL A 62 7.67 2.01 8.40
C VAL A 62 8.85 1.74 7.46
N PHE A 63 8.77 0.66 6.67
CA PHE A 63 9.78 0.34 5.66
C PHE A 63 9.90 1.42 4.58
N LEU A 64 8.77 1.97 4.11
CA LEU A 64 8.71 2.97 3.06
C LEU A 64 9.00 4.39 3.56
N GLN A 65 8.88 4.66 4.87
CA GLN A 65 9.04 5.99 5.46
C GLN A 65 10.35 6.71 5.05
N PRO A 66 11.53 6.05 5.00
CA PRO A 66 12.77 6.68 4.52
C PRO A 66 12.76 7.03 3.02
N TYR A 67 11.86 6.42 2.25
CA TYR A 67 11.75 6.52 0.79
C TYR A 67 10.45 7.18 0.33
N LYS A 68 9.75 7.89 1.23
CA LYS A 68 8.43 8.48 0.99
C LYS A 68 8.32 9.37 -0.25
N GLU A 69 9.41 10.01 -0.67
CA GLU A 69 9.44 10.86 -1.87
C GLU A 69 9.53 10.04 -3.17
N VAL A 70 10.02 8.80 -3.09
CA VAL A 70 10.15 7.86 -4.22
C VAL A 70 8.91 6.97 -4.35
N PHE A 71 8.26 6.68 -3.22
CA PHE A 71 7.04 5.88 -3.14
C PHE A 71 5.87 6.74 -2.64
N ASN A 72 5.63 7.88 -3.28
CA ASN A 72 4.69 8.89 -2.79
C ASN A 72 3.27 8.35 -2.72
N GLU A 73 2.78 7.76 -3.82
CA GLU A 73 1.41 7.24 -3.92
C GLU A 73 1.20 6.03 -3.00
N LEU A 74 2.17 5.11 -2.99
CA LEU A 74 2.13 3.91 -2.17
C LEU A 74 2.20 4.25 -0.67
N PHE A 75 3.06 5.20 -0.29
CA PHE A 75 3.17 5.67 1.09
C PHE A 75 1.91 6.42 1.53
N HIS A 76 1.32 7.23 0.64
CA HIS A 76 0.05 7.91 0.90
C HIS A 76 -1.08 6.91 1.18
N LEU A 77 -1.25 5.90 0.33
CA LEU A 77 -2.25 4.84 0.53
C LEU A 77 -2.04 4.06 1.82
N CYS A 78 -0.79 3.73 2.15
CA CYS A 78 -0.48 3.04 3.41
C CYS A 78 -0.89 3.88 4.63
N ARG A 79 -0.66 5.19 4.59
CA ARG A 79 -1.09 6.10 5.68
C ARG A 79 -2.61 6.21 5.80
N ILE A 80 -3.34 6.19 4.69
CA ILE A 80 -4.81 6.18 4.69
C ILE A 80 -5.33 4.87 5.27
N ALA A 81 -4.74 3.73 4.88
CA ALA A 81 -5.11 2.41 5.39
C ALA A 81 -4.87 2.27 6.90
N LEU A 82 -3.84 2.94 7.43
CA LEU A 82 -3.56 3.02 8.88
C LEU A 82 -4.35 4.08 9.62
N ALA A 83 -5.03 5.00 8.92
CA ALA A 83 -5.82 6.02 9.57
C ALA A 83 -7.03 5.35 10.27
N PRO A 84 -7.29 5.67 11.54
CA PRO A 84 -8.40 5.08 12.27
C PRO A 84 -9.74 5.36 11.57
N PRO A 85 -10.75 4.47 11.70
CA PRO A 85 -12.01 4.58 10.97
C PRO A 85 -12.78 5.88 11.25
N SER A 86 -12.51 6.56 12.36
CA SER A 86 -13.05 7.91 12.64
C SER A 86 -12.55 9.01 11.69
N LYS A 87 -11.50 8.75 10.91
CA LYS A 87 -10.94 9.64 9.88
C LYS A 87 -11.23 9.15 8.46
N GLN A 88 -11.70 7.92 8.29
CA GLN A 88 -12.16 7.38 7.01
C GLN A 88 -13.63 7.77 6.84
N ARG A 89 -13.87 9.05 6.52
CA ARG A 89 -15.23 9.56 6.33
C ARG A 89 -15.85 8.81 5.15
N CYS A 90 -16.91 8.06 5.44
CA CYS A 90 -17.80 7.45 4.46
C CYS A 90 -18.17 8.47 3.39
N LEU A 91 -17.92 8.12 2.13
CA LEU A 91 -18.68 8.62 0.99
C LEU A 91 -20.07 7.99 0.99
#